data_AF-A0A8R7PZQ0-F1
#
_entry.id   AF-A0A8R7PZQ0-F1
#
_cell.length_a   1.000
_cell.length_b   1.000
_cell.length_c   1.000
_cell.angle_alpha   90.00
_cell.angle_beta   90.00
_cell.angle_gamma   90.00
#
_symmetry.space_group_name_H-M   'P 1'
#
loop_
_entity.id
_entity.type
_entity.pdbx_description
1 polymer ?
#
loop_
_entity_poly.entity_id
_entity_poly.type
_entity_poly.pdbx_seq_one_letter_code
_entity_poly.pdbx_strand_id
1 'polypeptide(L)'
;MGDMEEFAAELLVAMSRRRHIDPDEGVNKDQLKELWEEVTNRNFDSRLRIFFDICDKNGDGKLTEDEVKEAIILSASANKLKIDAAAYAPLVMEELDPDHRGYIEMWQLETLLRGAVSARAPE
;
A
#
# COMPACT_ATOMS: atom_id res chain seq x y z
N MET A 1 5.10 -2.54 -19.61
CA MET A 1 4.50 -3.89 -19.77
C MET A 1 4.77 -4.75 -18.55
N GLY A 2 5.70 -4.39 -17.65
CA GLY A 2 5.95 -5.11 -16.39
C GLY A 2 5.25 -4.51 -15.15
N ASP A 3 4.62 -3.36 -15.27
CA ASP A 3 4.19 -2.53 -14.12
C ASP A 3 3.01 -3.15 -13.34
N MET A 4 2.12 -3.87 -14.03
CA MET A 4 0.97 -4.56 -13.44
C MET A 4 1.35 -5.93 -12.88
N GLU A 5 2.33 -6.61 -13.49
CA GLU A 5 2.81 -7.92 -13.05
C GLU A 5 3.64 -7.79 -11.77
N GLU A 6 4.52 -6.78 -11.67
CA GLU A 6 5.24 -6.45 -10.43
C GLU A 6 4.27 -6.06 -9.32
N PHE A 7 3.27 -5.21 -9.61
CA PHE A 7 2.25 -4.86 -8.63
C PHE A 7 1.46 -6.10 -8.16
N ALA A 8 1.11 -7.00 -9.06
CA ALA A 8 0.40 -8.24 -8.71
C ALA A 8 1.28 -9.19 -7.89
N ALA A 9 2.58 -9.29 -8.20
CA ALA A 9 3.53 -10.09 -7.44
C ALA A 9 3.71 -9.52 -6.03
N GLU A 10 3.88 -8.21 -5.90
CA GLU A 10 4.02 -7.51 -4.62
C GLU A 10 2.76 -7.63 -3.76
N LEU A 11 1.58 -7.50 -4.38
CA LEU A 11 0.29 -7.75 -3.74
C LEU A 11 0.18 -9.18 -3.21
N LEU A 12 0.62 -10.17 -4.00
CA LEU A 12 0.59 -11.57 -3.59
C LEU A 12 1.55 -11.81 -2.41
N VAL A 13 2.76 -11.24 -2.46
CA VAL A 13 3.76 -11.36 -1.40
C VAL A 13 3.27 -10.75 -0.10
N ALA A 14 2.72 -9.53 -0.14
CA ALA A 14 2.14 -8.85 1.02
C ALA A 14 1.05 -9.71 1.67
N MET A 15 0.06 -10.11 0.89
CA MET A 15 -1.05 -10.92 1.40
C MET A 15 -0.61 -12.30 1.92
N SER A 16 0.41 -12.91 1.29
CA SER A 16 0.96 -14.20 1.72
C SER A 16 1.68 -14.08 3.07
N ARG A 17 2.50 -13.04 3.27
CA ARG A 17 3.16 -12.75 4.56
C ARG A 17 2.16 -12.67 5.70
N ARG A 18 1.06 -11.95 5.48
CA ARG A 18 0.04 -11.74 6.50
C ARG A 18 -0.67 -13.02 6.93
N ARG A 19 -0.80 -13.98 6.02
CA ARG A 19 -1.45 -15.27 6.25
C ARG A 19 -0.46 -16.37 6.61
N HIS A 20 0.83 -16.07 6.78
CA HIS A 20 1.91 -17.06 6.92
C HIS A 20 1.87 -18.12 5.81
N ILE A 21 1.49 -17.71 4.60
CA ILE A 21 1.51 -18.56 3.41
C ILE A 21 2.88 -18.39 2.78
N ASP A 22 3.55 -19.49 2.51
CA ASP A 22 4.80 -19.47 1.78
C ASP A 22 4.50 -19.36 0.28
N PRO A 23 4.82 -18.24 -0.38
CA PRO A 23 4.50 -18.06 -1.80
C PRO A 23 5.30 -19.03 -2.68
N ASP A 24 6.41 -19.60 -2.18
CA ASP A 24 7.25 -20.57 -2.90
C ASP A 24 6.60 -21.98 -2.89
N GLU A 25 5.81 -22.31 -1.86
CA GLU A 25 5.03 -23.55 -1.80
C GLU A 25 3.75 -23.52 -2.65
N GLY A 26 3.42 -22.35 -3.21
CA GLY A 26 2.25 -22.13 -4.05
C GLY A 26 0.96 -21.89 -3.26
N VAL A 27 0.00 -21.25 -3.91
CA VAL A 27 -1.28 -20.86 -3.31
C VAL A 27 -2.38 -21.82 -3.77
N ASN A 28 -3.09 -22.43 -2.81
CA ASN A 28 -4.22 -23.31 -3.13
C ASN A 28 -5.46 -22.52 -3.58
N LYS A 29 -6.39 -23.19 -4.27
CA LYS A 29 -7.61 -22.55 -4.79
C LYS A 29 -8.45 -21.85 -3.72
N ASP A 30 -8.57 -22.44 -2.53
CA ASP A 30 -9.27 -21.82 -1.40
C ASP A 30 -8.56 -20.55 -0.92
N GLN A 31 -7.23 -20.59 -0.78
CA GLN A 31 -6.44 -19.41 -0.41
C GLN A 31 -6.52 -18.32 -1.47
N LEU A 32 -6.42 -18.67 -2.75
CA LEU A 32 -6.58 -17.70 -3.84
C LEU A 32 -7.98 -17.06 -3.82
N LYS A 33 -9.01 -17.85 -3.49
CA LYS A 33 -10.38 -17.32 -3.37
C LYS A 33 -10.49 -16.34 -2.20
N GLU A 34 -9.93 -16.66 -1.04
CA GLU A 34 -9.90 -15.74 0.10
C GLU A 34 -9.14 -14.45 -0.22
N LEU A 35 -7.97 -14.56 -0.86
CA LEU A 35 -7.18 -13.42 -1.34
C LEU A 35 -8.00 -12.55 -2.31
N TRP A 36 -8.69 -13.20 -3.25
CA TRP A 36 -9.54 -12.51 -4.21
C TRP A 36 -10.72 -11.81 -3.53
N GLU A 37 -11.35 -12.42 -2.53
CA GLU A 37 -12.43 -11.80 -1.77
C GLU A 37 -11.94 -10.58 -0.98
N GLU A 38 -10.73 -10.59 -0.42
CA GLU A 38 -10.15 -9.41 0.23
C GLU A 38 -9.79 -8.30 -0.75
N VAL A 39 -9.17 -8.64 -1.89
CA VAL A 39 -8.78 -7.65 -2.93
C VAL A 39 -9.99 -7.05 -3.63
N THR A 40 -11.05 -7.84 -3.85
CA THR A 40 -12.31 -7.37 -4.45
C THR A 40 -13.23 -6.68 -3.45
N ASN A 41 -12.90 -6.71 -2.16
CA ASN A 41 -13.64 -5.99 -1.14
C ASN A 41 -13.53 -4.47 -1.39
N ARG A 42 -14.67 -3.82 -1.62
CA ARG A 42 -14.73 -2.38 -1.90
C ARG A 42 -14.64 -1.52 -0.64
N ASN A 43 -14.54 -2.11 0.55
CA ASN A 43 -14.35 -1.34 1.78
C ASN A 43 -13.05 -0.55 1.72
N PHE A 44 -13.15 0.73 2.02
CA PHE A 44 -12.01 1.64 2.06
C PHE A 44 -10.93 1.16 3.03
N ASP A 45 -11.32 0.75 4.24
CA ASP A 45 -10.44 0.16 5.25
C ASP A 45 -9.69 -1.07 4.72
N SER A 46 -10.37 -1.99 4.04
CA SER A 46 -9.76 -3.19 3.46
C SER A 46 -8.74 -2.82 2.39
N ARG A 47 -9.08 -1.89 1.50
CA ARG A 47 -8.17 -1.43 0.43
C ARG A 47 -6.97 -0.65 0.97
N LEU A 48 -7.18 0.19 1.98
CA LEU A 48 -6.12 0.94 2.64
C LEU A 48 -5.17 0.00 3.38
N ARG A 49 -5.74 -1.01 4.03
CA ARG A 49 -4.99 -2.04 4.74
C ARG A 49 -4.19 -2.95 3.81
N ILE A 50 -4.69 -3.23 2.60
CA ILE A 50 -3.93 -3.93 1.55
C ILE A 50 -2.83 -3.02 1.01
N PHE A 51 -3.14 -1.76 0.74
CA PHE A 51 -2.14 -0.79 0.27
C PHE A 51 -1.00 -0.64 1.27
N PHE A 52 -1.32 -0.51 2.55
CA PHE A 52 -0.33 -0.46 3.62
C PHE A 52 0.57 -1.69 3.61
N ASP A 53 -0.01 -2.90 3.49
CA ASP A 53 0.72 -4.17 3.45
C ASP A 53 1.67 -4.29 2.25
N ILE A 54 1.33 -3.69 1.10
CA ILE A 54 2.19 -3.66 -0.09
C ILE A 54 3.40 -2.73 0.12
N CYS A 55 3.16 -1.61 0.82
CA CYS A 55 4.16 -0.59 1.08
C CYS A 55 5.10 -1.01 2.23
N ASP A 56 4.56 -1.68 3.24
CA ASP A 56 5.26 -2.17 4.43
C ASP A 56 6.06 -3.44 4.09
N LYS A 57 7.34 -3.27 3.76
CA LYS A 57 8.19 -4.37 3.29
C LYS A 57 8.69 -5.24 4.43
N ASN A 58 8.80 -4.69 5.64
CA ASN A 58 9.28 -5.42 6.79
C ASN A 58 8.13 -6.02 7.63
N GLY A 59 6.88 -5.60 7.37
CA GLY A 59 5.68 -6.06 8.06
C GLY A 59 5.58 -5.56 9.51
N ASP A 60 6.27 -4.47 9.85
CA ASP A 60 6.34 -3.94 11.21
C ASP A 60 5.18 -2.97 11.54
N GLY A 61 4.31 -2.69 10.56
CA GLY A 61 3.19 -1.79 10.71
C GLY A 61 3.56 -0.31 10.58
N LYS A 62 4.77 0.01 10.09
CA LYS A 62 5.31 1.37 9.97
C LYS A 62 5.91 1.55 8.59
N LEU A 63 5.57 2.65 7.94
CA LEU A 63 6.14 3.02 6.65
C LEU A 63 7.26 4.02 6.84
N THR A 64 8.48 3.59 6.60
CA THR A 64 9.64 4.48 6.54
C THR A 64 9.64 5.32 5.27
N GLU A 65 10.46 6.39 5.23
CA GLU A 65 10.58 7.25 4.04
C GLU A 65 10.93 6.44 2.77
N ASP A 66 11.78 5.43 2.90
CA ASP A 66 12.20 4.58 1.79
C ASP A 66 11.04 3.72 1.26
N GLU A 67 10.24 3.15 2.17
CA GLU A 67 9.03 2.38 1.83
C GLU A 67 7.95 3.25 1.20
N VAL A 68 7.78 4.48 1.68
CA VAL A 68 6.86 5.46 1.07
C VAL A 68 7.32 5.82 -0.33
N LYS A 69 8.63 6.00 -0.54
CA LYS A 69 9.20 6.30 -1.85
C LYS A 69 8.99 5.15 -2.82
N GLU A 70 9.29 3.92 -2.42
CA GLU A 70 9.03 2.70 -3.20
C GLU A 70 7.54 2.57 -3.54
N ALA A 71 6.64 2.82 -2.57
CA ALA A 71 5.20 2.80 -2.78
C ALA A 71 4.73 3.83 -3.81
N ILE A 72 5.29 5.04 -3.79
CA ILE A 72 4.98 6.08 -4.78
C ILE A 72 5.49 5.67 -6.16
N ILE A 73 6.68 5.08 -6.27
CA ILE A 73 7.21 4.55 -7.54
C ILE A 73 6.30 3.44 -8.07
N LEU A 74 5.92 2.49 -7.21
CA LEU A 74 5.04 1.37 -7.56
C LEU A 74 3.67 1.88 -8.04
N SER A 75 3.09 2.85 -7.34
CA SER A 75 1.81 3.48 -7.69
C SER A 75 1.91 4.32 -8.95
N ALA A 76 3.01 5.04 -9.15
CA ALA A 76 3.30 5.83 -10.35
C ALA A 76 3.40 4.92 -11.59
N SER A 77 4.12 3.81 -11.48
CA SER A 77 4.25 2.79 -12.53
C SER A 77 2.90 2.11 -12.82
N ALA A 78 2.17 1.70 -11.78
CA ALA A 78 0.87 1.04 -11.92
C ALA A 78 -0.22 1.95 -12.51
N ASN A 79 -0.26 3.23 -12.11
CA ASN A 79 -1.23 4.21 -12.60
C ASN A 79 -0.75 4.98 -13.84
N LYS A 80 0.44 4.66 -14.39
CA LYS A 80 1.10 5.41 -15.47
C LYS A 80 1.22 6.91 -15.17
N LEU A 81 1.33 7.28 -13.90
CA LEU A 81 1.53 8.65 -13.48
C LEU A 81 3.04 8.92 -13.44
N LYS A 82 3.51 9.96 -14.13
CA LYS A 82 4.91 10.41 -13.99
C LYS A 82 5.03 11.24 -12.71
N ILE A 83 5.10 10.56 -11.57
CA ILE A 83 5.30 11.21 -10.27
C ILE A 83 6.75 11.03 -9.85
N ASP A 84 7.39 12.12 -9.46
CA ASP A 84 8.76 12.10 -8.96
C ASP A 84 8.73 11.66 -7.49
N ALA A 85 8.92 10.36 -7.25
CA ALA A 85 8.81 9.79 -5.90
C ALA A 85 9.80 10.41 -4.91
N ALA A 86 10.96 10.89 -5.38
CA ALA A 86 11.92 11.60 -4.53
C ALA A 86 11.43 13.00 -4.12
N ALA A 87 10.55 13.62 -4.90
CA ALA A 87 9.92 14.89 -4.54
C ALA A 87 8.65 14.70 -3.71
N TYR A 88 7.91 13.61 -3.91
CA TYR A 88 6.65 13.36 -3.20
C TYR A 88 6.80 12.62 -1.87
N ALA A 89 7.78 11.72 -1.72
CA ALA A 89 8.05 11.03 -0.46
C ALA A 89 8.27 12.00 0.71
N PRO A 90 9.15 13.03 0.61
CA PRO A 90 9.34 13.98 1.70
C PRO A 90 8.08 14.79 2.00
N LEU A 91 7.28 15.17 0.98
CA LEU A 91 6.01 15.87 1.20
C LEU A 91 4.99 15.02 1.96
N VAL A 92 4.91 13.72 1.62
CA VAL A 92 4.03 12.78 2.32
C VAL A 92 4.51 12.57 3.76
N MET A 93 5.83 12.48 3.98
CA MET A 93 6.42 12.39 5.33
C MET A 93 6.19 13.67 6.14
N GLU A 94 6.34 14.87 5.56
CA GLU A 94 6.08 16.13 6.27
C GLU A 94 4.60 16.26 6.69
N GLU A 95 3.66 15.83 5.85
CA GLU A 95 2.24 15.90 6.16
C GLU A 95 1.78 14.81 7.15
N LEU A 96 2.34 13.60 7.03
CA LEU A 96 1.92 12.46 7.84
C LEU A 96 2.74 12.26 9.11
N ASP A 97 4.01 12.65 9.14
CA ASP A 97 4.94 12.53 10.27
C ASP A 97 5.42 13.93 10.74
N PRO A 98 4.52 14.76 11.31
CA PRO A 98 4.87 16.10 11.80
C PRO A 98 5.86 16.07 12.99
N ASP A 99 5.99 14.92 13.64
CA ASP A 99 6.94 14.69 14.73
C ASP A 99 8.36 14.31 14.21
N HIS A 100 8.55 14.16 12.90
CA HIS A 100 9.80 13.71 12.27
C HIS A 100 10.38 12.43 12.91
N ARG A 101 9.51 11.46 13.20
CA ARG A 101 9.88 10.15 13.73
C ARG A 101 10.60 9.28 12.69
N GLY A 102 10.48 9.63 11.41
CA GLY A 102 11.06 8.90 10.29
C GLY A 102 10.22 7.71 9.85
N TYR A 103 8.97 7.60 10.33
CA TYR A 103 8.02 6.58 9.91
C TYR A 103 6.56 7.04 10.08
N ILE A 104 5.68 6.49 9.27
CA ILE A 104 4.24 6.73 9.26
C ILE A 104 3.52 5.46 9.70
N GLU A 105 2.64 5.59 10.69
CA GLU A 105 1.79 4.49 11.14
C GLU A 105 0.49 4.42 10.31
N MET A 106 -0.13 3.24 10.27
CA MET A 106 -1.36 2.99 9.51
C MET A 106 -2.48 4.00 9.80
N TRP A 107 -2.64 4.42 11.06
CA TRP A 107 -3.69 5.36 11.47
C TRP A 107 -3.47 6.77 10.92
N GLN A 108 -2.21 7.20 10.73
CA GLN A 108 -1.86 8.50 10.14
C GLN A 108 -2.26 8.50 8.66
N LEU A 109 -1.88 7.44 7.94
CA LEU A 109 -2.25 7.26 6.55
C LEU A 109 -3.78 7.16 6.36
N GLU A 110 -4.47 6.46 7.26
CA GLU A 110 -5.92 6.37 7.27
C GLU A 110 -6.59 7.74 7.42
N THR A 111 -6.11 8.55 8.36
CA THR A 111 -6.62 9.90 8.62
C THR A 111 -6.50 10.78 7.37
N LEU A 112 -5.34 10.76 6.70
CA LEU A 112 -5.11 11.54 5.49
C LEU A 112 -5.97 11.05 4.31
N LEU A 113 -6.05 9.73 4.08
CA LEU A 113 -6.82 9.21 2.96
C LEU A 113 -8.34 9.38 3.19
N ARG A 114 -8.84 9.26 4.43
CA ARG A 114 -10.24 9.60 4.76
C ARG A 114 -10.52 11.10 4.60
N GLY A 115 -9.57 11.96 4.99
CA GLY A 115 -9.64 13.40 4.77
C GLY A 115 -9.66 13.77 3.29
N ALA A 116 -8.80 13.16 2.47
CA ALA A 116 -8.72 13.36 1.03
C ALA A 116 -9.96 12.85 0.28
N VAL A 117 -10.55 11.72 0.72
CA VAL A 117 -11.82 11.22 0.17
C VAL A 117 -12.99 12.12 0.57
N SER A 118 -13.00 12.67 1.79
CA SER A 118 -14.00 13.66 2.21
C SER A 118 -13.86 14.99 1.48
N ALA A 119 -12.63 15.41 1.14
CA ALA A 119 -12.36 16.63 0.36
C ALA A 119 -12.71 16.50 -1.14
N ARG A 120 -12.92 15.28 -1.66
CA ARG A 120 -13.33 15.03 -3.06
C ARG A 120 -14.83 14.75 -3.23
N ALA A 121 -15.65 14.97 -2.21
CA ALA A 121 -17.10 15.01 -2.35
C ALA A 121 -17.56 16.46 -2.58
N PRO A 122 -17.73 16.93 -3.84
CA PRO A 122 -18.65 18.04 -4.06
C PRO A 122 -20.08 17.54 -3.85
N GLU A 123 -20.89 18.35 -3.19
CA GLU A 123 -22.36 18.23 -3.15
C GLU A 123 -22.98 18.16 -4.55
#